data_AF-A0A660NBU4-F1
#
_entry.id   AF-A0A660NBU4-F1
#
_cell.length_a   1.000
_cell.length_b   1.000
_cell.length_c   1.000
_cell.angle_alpha   90.00
_cell.angle_beta   90.00
_cell.angle_gamma   90.00
#
_symmetry.space_group_name_H-M   'P 1'
#
loop_
_entity.id
_entity.type
_entity.pdbx_description
1 polymer ?
#
loop_
_entity_poly.entity_id
_entity_poly.type
_entity_poly.pdbx_seq_one_letter_code
_entity_poly.pdbx_strand_id
1 'polypeptide(L)' 'MRIEELQTPCYVIDKRQLEENLKILREVADEAGCKILLAQKAYSCYDTYPLIAKYLDGTTASGLFEARLGYEKMG' A
#
# COMPACT_ATOMS: atom_id res chain seq x y z
N MET A 1 16.63 13.44 6.60
CA MET A 1 16.91 12.51 7.70
C MET A 1 17.63 11.33 7.10
N ARG A 2 18.84 11.06 7.55
CA ARG A 2 19.63 9.91 7.10
C ARG A 2 19.23 8.67 7.90
N ILE A 3 19.52 7.47 7.39
CA ILE A 3 19.05 6.23 8.03
C ILE A 3 19.70 6.04 9.41
N GLU A 4 20.94 6.53 9.57
CA GLU A 4 21.69 6.46 10.83
C GLU A 4 21.11 7.37 11.94
N GLU A 5 20.26 8.33 11.58
CA GLU A 5 19.65 9.31 12.51
C GLU A 5 18.33 8.80 13.10
N LEU A 6 17.82 7.67 12.61
CA LEU A 6 16.54 7.11 13.04
C LEU A 6 16.60 6.58 14.48
N GLN A 7 15.62 6.97 15.29
CA GLN A 7 15.40 6.35 16.59
C GLN A 7 14.82 4.95 16.39
N THR A 8 15.47 3.95 16.97
CA THR A 8 15.05 2.55 16.91
C THR A 8 14.39 2.12 18.23
N PRO A 9 13.41 1.19 18.19
CA PRO A 9 12.91 0.48 17.00
C PRO A 9 11.91 1.31 16.18
N CYS A 10 12.03 1.25 14.86
CA CYS A 10 11.05 1.82 13.94
C CYS A 10 10.92 0.96 12.67
N TYR A 11 9.81 1.14 11.94
CA TYR A 11 9.64 0.61 10.60
C TYR A 11 10.15 1.63 9.57
N VAL A 12 10.91 1.14 8.59
CA VAL A 12 11.39 1.95 7.46
C VAL A 12 10.82 1.36 6.18
N ILE A 13 10.23 2.22 5.36
CA ILE A 13 9.68 1.84 4.05
C ILE A 13 10.50 2.52 2.97
N ASP A 14 11.16 1.73 2.13
CA ASP A 14 11.76 2.22 0.89
C ASP A 14 10.66 2.41 -0.17
N LYS A 15 10.35 3.67 -0.48
CA LYS A 15 9.32 4.01 -1.47
C LYS A 15 9.66 3.53 -2.88
N ARG A 16 10.94 3.44 -3.24
CA ARG A 16 11.37 2.98 -4.57
C ARG A 16 11.08 1.48 -4.73
N GLN A 17 11.50 0.68 -3.75
CA GLN A 17 11.21 -0.76 -3.75
C GLN A 17 9.71 -1.04 -3.66
N LEU A 18 8.97 -0.24 -2.88
CA LEU A 18 7.51 -0.33 -2.85
C LEU A 18 6.91 -0.09 -4.23
N GLU A 19 7.34 0.95 -4.94
CA GLU A 19 6.83 1.26 -6.29
C GLU A 19 7.22 0.20 -7.32
N GLU A 20 8.42 -0.36 -7.26
CA GLU A 20 8.85 -1.48 -8.11
C GLU A 20 7.94 -2.70 -7.90
N ASN A 21 7.62 -3.06 -6.66
CA ASN A 21 6.68 -4.13 -6.36
C ASN A 21 5.25 -3.84 -6.86
N LEU A 22 4.81 -2.59 -6.74
CA LEU A 22 3.49 -2.17 -7.23
C LEU A 22 3.37 -2.25 -8.75
N LYS A 23 4.45 -1.97 -9.50
CA LYS A 23 4.49 -2.15 -10.96
C LYS A 23 4.29 -3.61 -11.35
N ILE A 24 4.97 -4.53 -10.66
CA ILE A 24 4.79 -5.97 -10.86
C ILE A 24 3.32 -6.37 -10.62
N LEU A 25 2.71 -5.87 -9.54
CA LEU A 25 1.29 -6.17 -9.27
C LEU A 25 0.36 -5.61 -10.36
N ARG A 26 0.64 -4.40 -10.88
CA ARG A 26 -0.13 -3.84 -11.99
C ARG A 26 0.01 -4.69 -13.26
N GLU A 27 1.24 -5.08 -13.61
CA GLU A 27 1.50 -5.97 -14.76
C GLU A 27 0.73 -7.29 -14.63
N VAL A 28 0.74 -7.91 -13.45
CA VAL A 28 -0.02 -9.14 -13.18
C VAL A 28 -1.54 -8.91 -13.32
N ALA A 29 -2.06 -7.80 -12.80
CA ALA A 29 -3.48 -7.46 -12.91
C ALA A 29 -3.91 -7.29 -14.38
N ASP A 30 -3.08 -6.59 -15.17
CA ASP A 30 -3.32 -6.30 -16.58
C ASP A 30 -3.27 -7.59 -17.43
N GLU A 31 -2.26 -8.45 -17.22
CA GLU A 31 -2.12 -9.73 -17.93
C GLU A 31 -3.23 -10.71 -17.58
N ALA A 32 -3.62 -10.78 -16.31
CA ALA A 32 -4.67 -11.68 -15.83
C ALA A 32 -6.10 -11.14 -16.09
N GLY A 33 -6.24 -9.87 -16.47
CA GLY A 33 -7.53 -9.20 -16.63
C GLY A 33 -8.33 -9.13 -15.31
N CYS A 34 -7.64 -9.00 -14.17
CA CYS A 34 -8.25 -9.04 -12.84
C CYS A 34 -7.98 -7.75 -12.06
N LYS A 35 -8.62 -7.63 -10.88
CA LYS A 35 -8.37 -6.53 -9.95
C LYS A 35 -7.56 -7.03 -8.76
N ILE A 36 -6.62 -6.20 -8.30
CA ILE A 36 -5.84 -6.46 -7.09
C ILE A 36 -6.20 -5.41 -6.03
N LEU A 37 -6.61 -5.90 -4.86
CA LEU A 37 -6.97 -5.06 -3.72
C LEU A 37 -5.94 -5.22 -2.60
N LEU A 38 -5.56 -4.10 -1.97
CA LEU A 38 -4.65 -4.12 -0.83
C LEU A 38 -5.29 -4.78 0.40
N ALA A 39 -4.60 -5.73 1.02
CA ALA A 39 -5.02 -6.33 2.29
C ALA A 39 -4.59 -5.47 3.50
N GLN A 40 -5.47 -4.58 3.98
CA GLN A 40 -5.13 -3.63 5.05
C GLN A 40 -4.67 -4.29 6.36
N LYS A 41 -5.23 -5.48 6.67
CA LYS A 41 -4.85 -6.26 7.85
C LYS A 41 -3.36 -6.61 7.93
N ALA A 42 -2.68 -6.68 6.78
CA ALA A 42 -1.26 -6.97 6.67
C ALA A 42 -0.42 -5.72 6.37
N TYR A 43 -1.06 -4.62 5.94
CA TYR A 43 -0.37 -3.39 5.56
C TYR A 43 -1.27 -2.16 5.76
N SER A 44 -1.06 -1.48 6.88
CA SER A 44 -1.83 -0.31 7.31
C SER A 44 -1.01 0.99 7.40
N CYS A 45 0.15 1.04 6.73
CA CYS A 45 0.95 2.26 6.57
C CYS A 45 0.27 3.23 5.59
N TYR A 46 -0.82 3.87 6.03
CA TYR A 46 -1.73 4.64 5.18
C TYR A 46 -1.09 5.85 4.48
N ASP A 47 0.06 6.35 4.95
CA ASP A 47 0.79 7.41 4.28
C ASP A 47 1.33 7.01 2.90
N THR A 48 1.43 5.71 2.61
CA THR A 48 1.83 5.20 1.28
C THR A 48 0.63 4.89 0.39
N TYR A 49 -0.61 4.94 0.89
CA TYR A 49 -1.80 4.61 0.11
C TYR A 49 -1.94 5.47 -1.16
N PRO A 50 -1.66 6.78 -1.16
CA PRO A 50 -1.70 7.58 -2.40
C PRO A 50 -0.73 7.11 -3.50
N LEU A 51 0.36 6.43 -3.14
CA LEU A 51 1.24 5.78 -4.11
C LEU A 51 0.63 4.44 -4.58
N ILE A 52 0.14 3.64 -3.63
CA ILE A 52 -0.48 2.33 -3.91
C ILE A 52 -1.71 2.48 -4.82
N ALA A 53 -2.54 3.50 -4.61
CA ALA A 53 -3.76 3.80 -5.38
C ALA A 53 -3.50 4.02 -6.89
N LYS A 54 -2.26 4.34 -7.28
CA LYS A 54 -1.89 4.48 -8.70
C LYS A 54 -1.82 3.12 -9.41
N TYR A 55 -1.59 2.05 -8.65
CA TYR A 55 -1.27 0.72 -9.18
C TYR A 55 -2.30 -0.36 -8.80
N LEU A 56 -2.93 -0.26 -7.63
CA LEU A 56 -3.94 -1.21 -7.16
C LEU A 56 -5.36 -0.63 -7.26
N ASP A 57 -6.37 -1.50 -7.21
CA ASP A 57 -7.75 -1.14 -7.54
C ASP A 57 -8.64 -0.88 -6.31
N GLY A 58 -8.03 -0.72 -5.14
CA GLY A 58 -8.69 -0.41 -3.88
C GLY A 58 -8.13 -1.20 -2.71
N THR A 59 -8.91 -1.29 -1.62
CA THR A 59 -8.55 -2.04 -0.42
C THR A 59 -9.60 -3.07 -0.03
N THR A 60 -9.16 -4.07 0.71
CA THR A 60 -10.04 -4.94 1.49
C THR A 60 -10.04 -4.49 2.95
N ALA A 61 -11.14 -4.75 3.64
CA ALA A 61 -11.31 -4.43 5.05
C ALA A 61 -11.80 -5.66 5.83
N SER A 62 -11.25 -5.86 7.03
CA SER A 62 -11.64 -6.88 8.01
C SER A 62 -12.58 -6.32 9.08
N GLY A 63 -12.90 -5.02 9.01
CA GLY A 63 -13.78 -4.34 9.95
C GLY A 63 -14.09 -2.91 9.54
N LEU A 64 -15.01 -2.27 10.27
CA LEU A 64 -15.53 -0.94 9.96
C LEU A 64 -14.43 0.14 9.89
N PHE A 65 -13.45 0.09 10.79
CA PHE A 65 -12.38 1.08 10.83
C PHE A 65 -11.41 0.95 9.65
N GLU A 66 -11.11 -0.27 9.20
CA GLU A 66 -10.31 -0.48 7.98
C GLU A 66 -11.06 0.01 6.75
N ALA A 67 -12.36 -0.28 6.65
CA ALA A 67 -13.20 0.20 5.55
C ALA A 67 -13.23 1.74 5.50
N ARG A 68 -13.39 2.40 6.65
CA ARG A 68 -13.32 3.86 6.75
C ARG A 68 -11.93 4.39 6.37
N LEU A 69 -10.85 3.77 6.84
CA LEU A 69 -9.49 4.16 6.50
C LEU A 69 -9.22 4.02 4.99
N GLY A 70 -9.70 2.93 4.37
CA GLY A 70 -9.63 2.72 2.92
C GLY A 70 -10.29 3.87 2.17
N TYR A 71 -11.54 4.20 2.52
CA TYR A 71 -12.27 5.32 1.94
C TYR A 71 -11.58 6.67 2.12
N GLU A 72 -11.02 6.96 3.31
CA GLU A 72 -10.41 8.26 3.60
C GLU A 72 -9.00 8.44 3.01
N LYS A 73 -8.24 7.35 2.80
CA LYS A 73 -6.81 7.41 2.46
C LYS A 73 -6.44 6.81 1.11
N MET A 74 -7.20 5.84 0.61
CA MET A 74 -6.97 5.23 -0.70
C MET A 74 -7.79 5.91 -1.81
N GLY A 75 -9.04 6.29 -1.50
CA GLY A 75 -10.03 6.77 -2.46
C GLY A 75 -11.06 5.69 -2.80
#